data_AF-A0A4Q2KV11-F1
#
_entry.id   AF-A0A4Q2KV11-F1
#
_cell.length_a   1.000
_cell.length_b   1.000
_cell.length_c   1.000
_cell.angle_alpha   90.00
_cell.angle_beta   90.00
_cell.angle_gamma   90.00
#
_symmetry.space_group_name_H-M   'P 1'
#
loop_
_entity.id
_entity.type
_entity.pdbx_description
1 polymer ?
#
loop_
_entity_poly.entity_id
_entity_poly.type
_entity_poly.pdbx_seq_one_letter_code
_entity_poly.pdbx_strand_id
1 'polypeptide(L)'
;MAAVAAAGIVALTKWLRRRIVGRGYADAMRVSRKPAWQAVGLLAAVWAVAVLSGCAPVSEEPVPEEPASVEPSTAPTWPPTLPTDGNVEECIQYSMALFGVEDPEQLTEVDCRGMATLDGIEQLAALPNLTELKFIDNPSLTDFAPLSELAGHPTLATLWLVNNPHLSDLTPIAGMTGLTYLEVTDGPLADLRPLMELTGLNKLTLAGFGNLTDVSPLAGLTGLTDLGLSRNPAVTDLTPLAGLGGLSRLLVTESPDLTDVTPLADLTGLIELHLTTNVSLSDLTPLAGLTNLERLYLDGNTSLTDLSPLSGLTNLTELDLTGSAAQDVSPLAGLEGLFIYQ
;
A
#
# COMPACT_ATOMS: atom_id res chain seq x y z
N MET A 1 -11.87 -2.47 -37.80
CA MET A 1 -11.13 -3.44 -36.95
C MET A 1 -10.12 -2.79 -35.98
N ALA A 2 -9.99 -1.45 -35.91
CA ALA A 2 -9.14 -0.79 -34.90
C ALA A 2 -9.86 -0.53 -33.54
N ALA A 3 -11.20 -0.58 -33.50
CA ALA A 3 -11.98 -0.33 -32.27
C ALA A 3 -12.04 -1.52 -31.29
N VAL A 4 -11.74 -2.75 -31.75
CA VAL A 4 -11.76 -3.96 -30.90
C VAL A 4 -10.42 -4.15 -30.15
N ALA A 5 -9.32 -3.58 -30.67
CA ALA A 5 -8.01 -3.64 -30.04
C ALA A 5 -7.87 -2.70 -28.83
N ALA A 6 -8.53 -1.53 -28.86
CA ALA A 6 -8.49 -0.56 -27.75
C ALA A 6 -9.25 -1.04 -26.50
N ALA A 7 -10.38 -1.73 -26.68
CA ALA A 7 -11.15 -2.29 -25.57
C ALA A 7 -10.41 -3.45 -24.85
N GLY A 8 -9.63 -4.24 -25.59
CA GLY A 8 -8.81 -5.31 -25.03
C GLY A 8 -7.67 -4.81 -24.14
N ILE A 9 -7.06 -3.68 -24.48
CA ILE A 9 -5.94 -3.08 -23.72
C ILE A 9 -6.44 -2.42 -22.42
N VAL A 10 -7.63 -1.81 -22.43
CA VAL A 10 -8.26 -1.23 -21.23
C VAL A 10 -8.75 -2.31 -20.27
N ALA A 11 -9.22 -3.46 -20.78
CA ALA A 11 -9.58 -4.61 -19.95
C ALA A 11 -8.35 -5.30 -19.34
N LEU A 12 -7.26 -5.41 -20.09
CA LEU A 12 -6.00 -5.99 -19.60
C LEU A 12 -5.33 -5.11 -18.54
N THR A 13 -5.39 -3.79 -18.68
CA THR A 13 -4.87 -2.84 -17.68
C THR A 13 -5.74 -2.78 -16.42
N LYS A 14 -7.08 -2.88 -16.52
CA LYS A 14 -7.96 -3.04 -15.35
C LYS A 14 -7.78 -4.41 -14.66
N TRP A 15 -7.48 -5.47 -15.42
CA TRP A 15 -7.19 -6.79 -14.87
C TRP A 15 -5.82 -6.84 -14.18
N LEU A 16 -4.78 -6.23 -14.76
CA LEU A 16 -3.45 -6.11 -14.14
C LEU A 16 -3.48 -5.20 -12.88
N ARG A 17 -4.25 -4.11 -12.88
CA ARG A 17 -4.43 -3.25 -11.68
C ARG A 17 -5.07 -3.99 -10.51
N ARG A 18 -6.00 -4.93 -10.78
CA ARG A 18 -6.62 -5.76 -9.73
C ARG A 18 -5.73 -6.90 -9.25
N ARG A 19 -4.67 -7.26 -9.98
CA ARG A 19 -3.78 -8.37 -9.63
C ARG A 19 -2.45 -7.93 -9.00
N ILE A 20 -2.18 -6.63 -8.94
CA ILE A 20 -0.93 -6.05 -8.42
C ILE A 20 -1.13 -5.31 -7.07
N VAL A 21 -2.36 -5.08 -6.62
CA VAL A 21 -2.66 -4.47 -5.29
C VAL A 21 -2.86 -5.55 -4.21
N GLY A 22 -2.14 -6.68 -4.30
CA GLY A 22 -2.33 -7.81 -3.38
C GLY A 22 -1.09 -8.64 -3.09
N ARG A 23 0.10 -8.13 -3.40
CA ARG A 23 1.35 -8.74 -2.91
C ARG A 23 2.22 -7.63 -2.36
N GLY A 24 2.47 -7.71 -1.06
CA GLY A 24 3.40 -6.85 -0.35
C GLY A 24 4.76 -6.84 -1.04
N TYR A 25 5.41 -5.69 -0.95
CA TYR A 25 6.69 -5.38 -1.59
C TYR A 25 7.90 -6.18 -1.05
N ALA A 26 7.68 -7.27 -0.33
CA ALA A 26 8.71 -8.05 0.37
C ALA A 26 9.09 -9.39 -0.29
N ASP A 27 8.41 -9.85 -1.35
CA ASP A 27 8.60 -11.21 -1.90
C ASP A 27 9.37 -11.31 -3.24
N ALA A 28 10.02 -10.24 -3.69
CA ALA A 28 10.70 -10.22 -5.00
C ALA A 28 12.22 -10.51 -4.96
N MET A 29 12.79 -10.97 -3.84
CA MET A 29 14.22 -11.28 -3.77
C MET A 29 14.54 -12.59 -3.02
N ARG A 30 14.42 -13.74 -3.70
CA ARG A 30 15.50 -14.74 -3.79
C ARG A 30 15.15 -15.93 -4.72
N VAL A 31 16.14 -16.24 -5.57
CA VAL A 31 16.37 -17.47 -6.37
C VAL A 31 15.65 -17.61 -7.72
N SER A 32 16.36 -17.23 -8.79
CA SER A 32 16.75 -18.22 -9.83
C SER A 32 17.90 -17.69 -10.69
N ARG A 33 19.03 -18.40 -10.66
CA ARG A 33 20.20 -18.20 -11.52
C ARG A 33 19.97 -18.91 -12.87
N LYS A 34 19.90 -18.17 -13.99
CA LYS A 34 20.62 -18.38 -15.29
C LYS A 34 19.86 -17.80 -16.51
N PRO A 35 20.57 -17.47 -17.61
CA PRO A 35 20.17 -16.46 -18.59
C PRO A 35 19.51 -17.05 -19.85
N ALA A 36 18.59 -16.30 -20.45
CA ALA A 36 18.06 -16.58 -21.79
C ALA A 36 17.96 -15.27 -22.60
N TRP A 37 19.05 -14.91 -23.28
CA TRP A 37 19.06 -13.97 -24.39
C TRP A 37 19.60 -14.70 -25.62
N GLN A 38 18.74 -15.26 -26.47
CA GLN A 38 19.09 -15.62 -27.85
C GLN A 38 17.85 -15.59 -28.76
N ALA A 39 18.10 -15.17 -30.01
CA ALA A 39 17.23 -15.03 -31.19
C ALA A 39 16.41 -13.73 -31.20
N VAL A 40 16.50 -12.81 -32.18
CA VAL A 40 16.85 -12.82 -33.62
C VAL A 40 17.27 -11.36 -33.94
N GLY A 41 18.19 -10.97 -34.80
CA GLY A 41 18.92 -11.58 -35.92
C GLY A 41 19.32 -10.40 -36.82
N LEU A 42 20.62 -10.26 -37.10
CA LEU A 42 21.19 -9.27 -38.01
C LEU A 42 20.55 -9.33 -39.40
N LEU A 43 20.45 -8.18 -40.08
CA LEU A 43 21.02 -7.98 -41.43
C LEU A 43 20.87 -6.50 -41.85
N ALA A 44 22.01 -5.80 -41.89
CA ALA A 44 22.19 -4.54 -42.58
C ALA A 44 23.11 -4.75 -43.78
N ALA A 45 22.80 -4.03 -44.87
CA ALA A 45 23.59 -3.77 -46.08
C ALA A 45 23.87 -4.95 -47.02
N VAL A 46 23.37 -4.89 -48.26
CA VAL A 46 24.10 -4.49 -49.49
C VAL A 46 23.04 -4.32 -50.60
N TRP A 47 23.16 -3.26 -51.41
CA TRP A 47 22.97 -3.18 -52.87
C TRP A 47 22.48 -1.79 -53.29
N ALA A 48 23.45 -0.88 -53.43
CA ALA A 48 23.36 0.22 -54.39
C ALA A 48 23.71 -0.33 -55.79
N VAL A 49 22.98 0.11 -56.82
CA VAL A 49 23.38 0.35 -58.23
C VAL A 49 22.10 0.37 -59.08
N ALA A 50 21.74 1.54 -59.61
CA ALA A 50 21.22 1.72 -60.97
C ALA A 50 20.96 3.22 -61.20
N VAL A 51 22.01 3.92 -61.66
CA VAL A 51 21.88 5.16 -62.42
C VAL A 51 21.78 4.77 -63.89
N LEU A 52 20.87 5.42 -64.62
CA LEU A 52 20.83 5.72 -66.07
C LEU A 52 19.52 5.34 -66.76
N SER A 53 18.60 6.31 -66.84
CA SER A 53 17.91 6.67 -68.09
C SER A 53 17.11 7.94 -67.84
N GLY A 54 17.47 9.01 -68.55
CA GLY A 54 17.15 10.39 -68.20
C GLY A 54 15.74 10.88 -68.52
N CYS A 55 15.45 12.07 -67.99
CA CYS A 55 14.66 13.11 -68.65
C CYS A 55 14.93 14.48 -67.96
N ALA A 56 14.82 15.53 -68.77
CA ALA A 56 15.36 16.89 -68.64
C ALA A 56 14.67 17.79 -67.58
N PRO A 57 15.25 18.97 -67.23
CA PRO A 57 14.77 19.79 -66.11
C PRO A 57 13.53 20.61 -66.49
N VAL A 58 12.57 20.73 -65.57
CA VAL A 58 11.44 21.64 -65.66
C VAL A 58 11.65 22.77 -64.66
N SER A 59 11.39 23.99 -65.14
CA SER A 59 11.59 25.30 -64.54
C SER A 59 10.88 25.50 -63.20
N GLU A 60 11.53 26.23 -62.30
CA GLU A 60 10.99 26.73 -61.03
C GLU A 60 9.81 27.69 -61.25
N GLU A 61 8.67 27.40 -60.61
CA GLU A 61 7.62 28.38 -60.31
C GLU A 61 7.67 28.71 -58.80
N PRO A 62 7.42 29.96 -58.39
CA PRO A 62 7.55 30.39 -57.00
C PRO A 62 6.44 29.80 -56.12
N VAL A 63 6.84 29.27 -54.96
CA VAL A 63 5.96 28.75 -53.91
C VAL A 63 5.17 29.90 -53.27
N PRO A 64 3.83 29.82 -53.14
CA PRO A 64 3.06 30.80 -52.38
C PRO A 64 3.30 30.65 -50.87
N GLU A 65 3.40 31.77 -50.16
CA GLU A 65 3.65 31.84 -48.71
C GLU A 65 2.63 31.01 -47.90
N GLU A 66 3.17 30.19 -46.99
CA GLU A 66 2.43 29.33 -46.07
C GLU A 66 1.72 30.21 -45.01
N PRO A 67 0.42 29.98 -44.72
CA PRO A 67 -0.27 30.75 -43.68
C PRO A 67 0.34 30.42 -42.31
N ALA A 68 0.50 31.45 -41.47
CA ALA A 68 1.12 31.39 -40.16
C ALA A 68 0.70 30.15 -39.36
N SER A 69 1.70 29.37 -38.93
CA SER A 69 1.54 28.20 -38.09
C SER A 69 0.81 28.57 -36.81
N VAL A 70 -0.41 28.07 -36.66
CA VAL A 70 -1.05 27.94 -35.34
C VAL A 70 -0.17 26.99 -34.54
N GLU A 71 0.48 27.50 -33.49
CA GLU A 71 1.28 26.65 -32.60
C GLU A 71 0.40 25.48 -32.12
N PRO A 72 0.90 24.24 -32.18
CA PRO A 72 0.16 23.11 -31.65
C PRO A 72 -0.01 23.35 -30.15
N SER A 73 -1.27 23.58 -29.73
CA SER A 73 -1.70 23.44 -28.34
C SER A 73 -1.06 22.16 -27.79
N THR A 74 -0.11 22.31 -26.87
CA THR A 74 0.54 21.20 -26.20
C THR A 74 -0.52 20.50 -25.36
N ALA A 75 -1.08 19.41 -25.89
CA ALA A 75 -1.89 18.50 -25.10
C ALA A 75 -1.07 18.09 -23.86
N PRO A 76 -1.64 18.16 -22.64
CA PRO A 76 -0.91 17.84 -21.42
C PRO A 76 -0.32 16.42 -21.53
N THR A 77 0.98 16.30 -21.28
CA THR A 77 1.66 15.01 -21.29
C THR A 77 1.12 14.15 -20.16
N TRP A 78 0.48 13.03 -20.50
CA TRP A 78 0.02 12.05 -19.54
C TRP A 78 1.07 10.95 -19.32
N PRO A 79 1.34 10.53 -18.08
CA PRO A 79 0.91 11.13 -16.82
C PRO A 79 1.65 12.44 -16.51
N PRO A 80 1.09 13.32 -15.65
CA PRO A 80 1.81 14.50 -15.17
C PRO A 80 3.17 14.10 -14.56
N THR A 81 4.19 14.92 -14.78
CA THR A 81 5.51 14.71 -14.17
C THR A 81 5.39 14.84 -12.66
N LEU A 82 6.01 13.90 -11.94
CA LEU A 82 6.06 13.96 -10.48
C LEU A 82 6.79 15.23 -10.03
N PRO A 83 6.28 15.96 -9.01
CA PRO A 83 7.04 17.00 -8.36
C PRO A 83 8.31 16.36 -7.77
N THR A 84 9.47 16.90 -8.11
CA THR A 84 10.71 16.60 -7.39
C THR A 84 11.04 17.86 -6.60
N ASP A 85 10.73 17.86 -5.31
CA ASP A 85 10.80 18.99 -4.38
C ASP A 85 9.55 19.90 -4.35
N GLY A 86 8.36 19.30 -4.52
CA GLY A 86 7.11 20.06 -4.56
C GLY A 86 6.63 20.59 -3.20
N ASN A 87 5.86 21.67 -3.27
CA ASN A 87 5.06 22.23 -2.18
C ASN A 87 3.59 21.80 -2.31
N VAL A 88 2.71 22.32 -1.44
CA VAL A 88 1.29 21.94 -1.43
C VAL A 88 0.57 22.35 -2.72
N GLU A 89 0.86 23.53 -3.26
CA GLU A 89 0.27 24.00 -4.53
C GLU A 89 0.58 23.03 -5.67
N GLU A 90 1.84 22.61 -5.80
CA GLU A 90 2.26 21.66 -6.84
C GLU A 90 1.63 20.27 -6.64
N CYS A 91 1.44 19.83 -5.40
CA CYS A 91 0.72 18.60 -5.07
C CYS A 91 -0.75 18.68 -5.53
N ILE A 92 -1.44 19.80 -5.27
CA ILE A 92 -2.82 20.00 -5.70
C ILE A 92 -2.90 19.99 -7.22
N GLN A 93 -2.02 20.73 -7.90
CA GLN A 93 -1.96 20.75 -9.37
C GLN A 93 -1.69 19.36 -9.97
N TYR A 94 -0.78 18.59 -9.36
CA TYR A 94 -0.50 17.22 -9.76
C TYR A 94 -1.75 16.33 -9.62
N SER A 95 -2.46 16.45 -8.49
CA SER A 95 -3.69 15.69 -8.22
C SER A 95 -4.80 16.06 -9.19
N MET A 96 -4.99 17.36 -9.46
CA MET A 96 -5.93 17.86 -10.45
C MET A 96 -5.67 17.28 -11.83
N ALA A 97 -4.41 17.31 -12.28
CA ALA A 97 -4.02 16.67 -13.52
C ALA A 97 -4.34 15.17 -13.47
N LEU A 98 -3.89 14.45 -12.44
CA LEU A 98 -4.09 12.99 -12.27
C LEU A 98 -5.55 12.55 -12.30
N PHE A 99 -6.47 13.38 -11.81
CA PHE A 99 -7.91 13.08 -11.77
C PHE A 99 -8.71 13.76 -12.89
N GLY A 100 -8.10 14.60 -13.71
CA GLY A 100 -8.77 15.34 -14.78
C GLY A 100 -9.75 16.38 -14.25
N VAL A 101 -9.38 17.06 -13.16
CA VAL A 101 -10.18 18.08 -12.47
C VAL A 101 -9.60 19.47 -12.78
N GLU A 102 -10.44 20.44 -13.11
CA GLU A 102 -10.01 21.83 -13.40
C GLU A 102 -10.16 22.76 -12.19
N ASP A 103 -10.98 22.38 -11.21
CA ASP A 103 -11.30 23.18 -10.02
C ASP A 103 -10.87 22.39 -8.75
N PRO A 104 -9.93 22.91 -7.94
CA PRO A 104 -9.44 22.19 -6.76
C PRO A 104 -10.55 21.87 -5.76
N GLU A 105 -11.64 22.65 -5.69
CA GLU A 105 -12.76 22.37 -4.78
C GLU A 105 -13.48 21.04 -5.06
N GLN A 106 -13.31 20.49 -6.27
CA GLN A 106 -13.89 19.20 -6.67
C GLN A 106 -13.03 18.00 -6.27
N LEU A 107 -11.81 18.22 -5.76
CA LEU A 107 -10.93 17.15 -5.32
C LEU A 107 -11.48 16.48 -4.06
N THR A 108 -11.67 15.16 -4.15
CA THR A 108 -11.96 14.30 -3.01
C THR A 108 -10.73 13.57 -2.48
N GLU A 109 -9.72 13.45 -3.33
CA GLU A 109 -8.46 12.76 -3.12
C GLU A 109 -7.31 13.67 -3.56
N VAL A 110 -6.28 13.78 -2.72
CA VAL A 110 -5.04 14.52 -3.03
C VAL A 110 -3.84 13.61 -2.81
N ASP A 111 -2.98 13.51 -3.82
CA ASP A 111 -1.76 12.70 -3.83
C ASP A 111 -0.52 13.60 -3.83
N CYS A 112 0.07 13.69 -2.65
CA CYS A 112 1.21 14.50 -2.28
C CYS A 112 2.48 13.64 -2.19
N ARG A 113 2.95 13.22 -3.36
CA ARG A 113 4.19 12.46 -3.55
C ARG A 113 5.34 13.32 -4.05
N GLY A 114 6.56 12.99 -3.66
CA GLY A 114 7.77 13.74 -4.05
C GLY A 114 7.84 15.16 -3.48
N MET A 115 7.10 15.45 -2.41
CA MET A 115 7.15 16.73 -1.71
C MET A 115 8.47 16.94 -0.97
N ALA A 116 8.90 18.19 -0.88
CA ALA A 116 10.00 18.63 -0.01
C ALA A 116 9.53 19.47 1.18
N THR A 117 8.36 20.09 1.08
CA THR A 117 7.83 21.00 2.11
C THR A 117 6.31 20.93 2.15
N LEU A 118 5.72 21.22 3.32
CA LEU A 118 4.28 21.42 3.48
C LEU A 118 3.88 22.91 3.42
N ASP A 119 4.73 23.77 2.85
CA ASP A 119 4.38 25.17 2.60
C ASP A 119 3.10 25.25 1.76
N GLY A 120 2.13 26.04 2.24
CA GLY A 120 0.81 26.16 1.63
C GLY A 120 -0.24 25.18 2.16
N ILE A 121 -0.01 24.51 3.30
CA ILE A 121 -0.95 23.51 3.87
C ILE A 121 -2.38 24.04 4.05
N GLU A 122 -2.54 25.36 4.24
CA GLU A 122 -3.83 26.02 4.34
C GLU A 122 -4.72 25.82 3.09
N GLN A 123 -4.10 25.55 1.93
CA GLN A 123 -4.82 25.23 0.70
C GLN A 123 -5.53 23.89 0.81
N LEU A 124 -4.89 22.87 1.39
CA LEU A 124 -5.54 21.57 1.66
C LEU A 124 -6.65 21.72 2.70
N ALA A 125 -6.40 22.53 3.73
CA ALA A 125 -7.40 22.81 4.76
C ALA A 125 -8.67 23.49 4.22
N ALA A 126 -8.55 24.19 3.08
CA ALA A 126 -9.64 24.88 2.41
C ALA A 126 -10.45 24.00 1.44
N LEU A 127 -10.02 22.76 1.14
CA LEU A 127 -10.69 21.90 0.17
C LEU A 127 -11.97 21.28 0.77
N PRO A 128 -13.19 21.70 0.34
CA PRO A 128 -14.42 21.34 1.02
C PRO A 128 -14.76 19.85 0.92
N ASN A 129 -14.30 19.18 -0.14
CA ASN A 129 -14.65 17.80 -0.45
C ASN A 129 -13.50 16.81 -0.16
N LEU A 130 -12.39 17.25 0.44
CA LEU A 130 -11.22 16.41 0.67
C LEU A 130 -11.51 15.30 1.69
N THR A 131 -11.59 14.07 1.22
CA THR A 131 -11.85 12.87 2.04
C THR A 131 -10.61 12.02 2.26
N GLU A 132 -9.65 12.08 1.35
CA GLU A 132 -8.46 11.24 1.34
C GLU A 132 -7.22 12.05 0.98
N LEU A 133 -6.20 11.99 1.83
CA LEU A 133 -4.95 12.68 1.65
C LEU A 133 -3.77 11.71 1.74
N LYS A 134 -2.88 11.76 0.75
CA LYS A 134 -1.78 10.81 0.60
C LYS A 134 -0.43 11.50 0.59
N PHE A 135 0.39 11.27 1.60
CA PHE A 135 1.81 11.61 1.60
C PHE A 135 2.61 10.33 1.39
N ILE A 136 2.95 10.06 0.12
CA ILE A 136 3.60 8.81 -0.29
C ILE A 136 4.95 9.13 -0.92
N ASP A 137 6.01 8.43 -0.51
CA ASP A 137 7.34 8.57 -1.12
C ASP A 137 7.84 10.03 -1.10
N ASN A 138 7.91 10.65 0.08
CA ASN A 138 8.47 12.00 0.26
C ASN A 138 9.85 11.94 0.94
N PRO A 139 10.93 11.60 0.20
CA PRO A 139 12.26 11.46 0.79
C PRO A 139 12.87 12.79 1.26
N SER A 140 12.42 13.92 0.70
CA SER A 140 12.91 15.27 1.04
C SER A 140 12.10 15.94 2.14
N LEU A 141 10.89 15.45 2.44
CA LEU A 141 10.00 16.08 3.42
C LEU A 141 10.46 15.75 4.84
N THR A 142 10.86 16.79 5.58
CA THR A 142 11.44 16.66 6.94
C THR A 142 10.56 17.25 8.03
N ASP A 143 9.76 18.26 7.71
CA ASP A 143 8.88 18.95 8.66
C ASP A 143 7.42 18.58 8.40
N PHE A 144 6.83 17.83 9.34
CA PHE A 144 5.43 17.41 9.31
C PHE A 144 4.56 18.26 10.25
N ALA A 145 5.13 19.24 10.97
CA ALA A 145 4.38 20.09 11.90
C ALA A 145 3.17 20.81 11.25
N PRO A 146 3.24 21.28 9.99
CA PRO A 146 2.11 21.93 9.33
C PRO A 146 0.86 21.05 9.19
N LEU A 147 0.97 19.71 9.26
CA LEU A 147 -0.21 18.84 9.24
C LEU A 147 -1.21 19.17 10.37
N SER A 148 -0.76 19.77 11.47
CA SER A 148 -1.65 20.21 12.56
C SER A 148 -2.73 21.20 12.13
N GLU A 149 -2.55 21.91 11.01
CA GLU A 149 -3.56 22.82 10.45
C GLU A 149 -4.77 22.09 9.86
N LEU A 150 -4.64 20.78 9.56
CA LEU A 150 -5.76 19.95 9.10
C LEU A 150 -6.59 19.38 10.26
N ALA A 151 -6.27 19.72 11.51
CA ALA A 151 -7.05 19.33 12.67
C ALA A 151 -8.49 19.87 12.55
N GLY A 152 -9.48 18.97 12.67
CA GLY A 152 -10.89 19.32 12.53
C GLY A 152 -11.38 19.55 11.11
N HIS A 153 -10.61 19.15 10.08
CA HIS A 153 -11.09 19.17 8.70
C HIS A 153 -12.43 18.44 8.56
N PRO A 154 -13.47 19.04 7.93
CA PRO A 154 -14.85 18.57 8.05
C PRO A 154 -15.13 17.22 7.41
N THR A 155 -14.33 16.85 6.40
CA THR A 155 -14.57 15.68 5.54
C THR A 155 -13.40 14.71 5.46
N LEU A 156 -12.23 15.06 6.04
CA LEU A 156 -11.03 14.23 5.91
C LEU A 156 -11.17 12.98 6.78
N ALA A 157 -11.23 11.83 6.12
CA ALA A 157 -11.49 10.54 6.76
C ALA A 157 -10.35 9.54 6.59
N THR A 158 -9.48 9.75 5.60
CA THR A 158 -8.38 8.84 5.26
C THR A 158 -7.07 9.60 5.11
N LEU A 159 -6.03 9.15 5.83
CA LEU A 159 -4.69 9.71 5.76
C LEU A 159 -3.66 8.61 5.52
N TRP A 160 -2.80 8.80 4.52
CA TRP A 160 -1.67 7.94 4.22
C TRP A 160 -0.36 8.68 4.44
N LEU A 161 0.52 8.11 5.26
CA LEU A 161 1.87 8.58 5.55
C LEU A 161 2.85 7.43 5.25
N VAL A 162 3.05 7.15 3.96
CA VAL A 162 3.75 5.95 3.48
C VAL A 162 5.14 6.32 2.96
N ASN A 163 6.16 5.60 3.41
CA ASN A 163 7.55 5.80 2.97
C ASN A 163 8.02 7.25 3.10
N ASN A 164 7.90 7.77 4.32
CA ASN A 164 8.37 9.09 4.70
C ASN A 164 9.57 8.92 5.66
N PRO A 165 10.82 8.86 5.17
CA PRO A 165 11.98 8.43 5.95
C PRO A 165 12.35 9.38 7.10
N HIS A 166 11.77 10.57 7.15
CA HIS A 166 11.98 11.57 8.21
C HIS A 166 10.80 11.68 9.19
N LEU A 167 9.71 10.94 8.97
CA LEU A 167 8.55 10.95 9.86
C LEU A 167 8.85 10.23 11.18
N SER A 168 9.10 11.00 12.23
CA SER A 168 9.43 10.50 13.58
C SER A 168 8.39 10.87 14.64
N ASP A 169 7.46 11.76 14.31
CA ASP A 169 6.49 12.33 15.25
C ASP A 169 5.11 12.41 14.60
N LEU A 170 4.09 11.90 15.31
CA LEU A 170 2.69 11.94 14.91
C LEU A 170 1.88 12.99 15.69
N THR A 171 2.51 13.79 16.56
CA THR A 171 1.85 14.90 17.26
C THR A 171 1.04 15.81 16.33
N PRO A 172 1.52 16.14 15.11
CA PRO A 172 0.75 16.98 14.19
C PRO A 172 -0.62 16.40 13.78
N ILE A 173 -0.80 15.08 13.83
CA ILE A 173 -2.07 14.44 13.43
C ILE A 173 -3.01 14.14 14.61
N ALA A 174 -2.60 14.39 15.86
CA ALA A 174 -3.38 14.06 17.05
C ALA A 174 -4.77 14.72 17.10
N GLY A 175 -4.92 15.90 16.48
CA GLY A 175 -6.19 16.63 16.41
C GLY A 175 -7.15 16.16 15.31
N MET A 176 -6.74 15.22 14.44
CA MET A 176 -7.52 14.75 13.30
C MET A 176 -8.53 13.67 13.69
N THR A 177 -9.35 13.95 14.71
CA THR A 177 -10.28 12.99 15.33
C THR A 177 -11.40 12.47 14.40
N GLY A 178 -11.58 13.09 13.23
CA GLY A 178 -12.48 12.63 12.17
C GLY A 178 -11.92 11.49 11.30
N LEU A 179 -10.64 11.13 11.46
CA LEU A 179 -10.03 10.04 10.71
C LEU A 179 -10.69 8.69 11.04
N THR A 180 -10.99 7.94 9.99
CA THR A 180 -11.52 6.56 10.05
C THR A 180 -10.50 5.54 9.56
N TYR A 181 -9.54 5.98 8.74
CA TYR A 181 -8.42 5.19 8.27
C TYR A 181 -7.13 6.00 8.34
N LEU A 182 -6.14 5.45 9.05
CA LEU A 182 -4.76 5.93 9.05
C LEU A 182 -3.81 4.80 8.60
N GLU A 183 -2.95 5.11 7.65
CA GLU A 183 -1.80 4.28 7.29
C GLU A 183 -0.50 5.05 7.51
N VAL A 184 0.40 4.49 8.30
CA VAL A 184 1.75 5.02 8.51
C VAL A 184 2.73 3.89 8.28
N THR A 185 3.62 4.03 7.30
CA THR A 185 4.64 3.02 7.03
C THR A 185 6.01 3.62 6.77
N ASP A 186 7.03 2.85 7.14
CA ASP A 186 8.44 3.05 6.87
C ASP A 186 8.93 4.45 7.32
N GLY A 187 9.53 4.49 8.52
CA GLY A 187 10.09 5.70 9.11
C GLY A 187 10.73 5.44 10.48
N PRO A 188 11.38 6.45 11.07
CA PRO A 188 11.98 6.36 12.40
C PRO A 188 10.98 6.51 13.57
N LEU A 189 9.68 6.32 13.33
CA LEU A 189 8.63 6.45 14.35
C LEU A 189 8.81 5.43 15.48
N ALA A 190 8.66 5.89 16.72
CA ALA A 190 8.72 5.05 17.92
C ALA A 190 7.64 5.38 18.97
N ASP A 191 6.96 6.53 18.85
CA ASP A 191 5.96 6.98 19.82
C ASP A 191 4.58 7.04 19.18
N LEU A 192 3.64 6.24 19.69
CA LEU A 192 2.27 6.18 19.22
C LEU A 192 1.28 6.93 20.11
N ARG A 193 1.72 7.61 21.18
CA ARG A 193 0.83 8.38 22.07
C ARG A 193 -0.08 9.38 21.34
N PRO A 194 0.36 10.06 20.27
CA PRO A 194 -0.54 10.93 19.49
C PRO A 194 -1.78 10.22 18.93
N LEU A 195 -1.75 8.90 18.74
CA LEU A 195 -2.88 8.13 18.22
C LEU A 195 -4.00 7.92 19.24
N MET A 196 -3.76 8.11 20.54
CA MET A 196 -4.74 7.83 21.60
C MET A 196 -6.05 8.62 21.45
N GLU A 197 -5.98 9.80 20.83
CA GLU A 197 -7.13 10.68 20.61
C GLU A 197 -7.94 10.30 19.36
N LEU A 198 -7.39 9.47 18.46
CA LEU A 198 -8.00 9.09 17.18
C LEU A 198 -9.01 7.93 17.34
N THR A 199 -9.91 8.07 18.31
CA THR A 199 -10.89 7.03 18.70
C THR A 199 -11.93 6.70 17.61
N GLY A 200 -12.03 7.53 16.56
CA GLY A 200 -12.86 7.29 15.39
C GLY A 200 -12.27 6.32 14.35
N LEU A 201 -11.02 5.87 14.54
CA LEU A 201 -10.36 4.94 13.63
C LEU A 201 -11.07 3.58 13.59
N ASN A 202 -11.42 3.15 12.39
CA ASN A 202 -11.87 1.79 12.09
C ASN A 202 -10.72 0.96 11.51
N LYS A 203 -9.79 1.60 10.81
CA LYS A 203 -8.65 0.95 10.16
C LYS A 203 -7.34 1.64 10.51
N LEU A 204 -6.37 0.85 10.93
CA LEU A 204 -5.03 1.34 11.26
C LEU A 204 -3.98 0.40 10.71
N THR A 205 -3.07 0.92 9.89
CA THR A 205 -1.88 0.22 9.43
C THR A 205 -0.64 0.94 9.95
N LEU A 206 0.18 0.22 10.73
CA LEU A 206 1.47 0.68 11.24
C LEU A 206 2.53 -0.34 10.83
N ALA A 207 3.44 0.04 9.93
CA ALA A 207 4.42 -0.92 9.42
C ALA A 207 5.82 -0.38 9.20
N GLY A 208 6.82 -1.25 9.39
CA GLY A 208 8.21 -0.94 9.03
C GLY A 208 8.93 -0.05 10.04
N PHE A 209 8.53 -0.07 11.32
CA PHE A 209 9.18 0.71 12.37
C PHE A 209 10.19 -0.14 13.15
N GLY A 210 11.47 0.10 12.90
CA GLY A 210 12.55 -0.69 13.50
C GLY A 210 12.70 -0.53 15.02
N ASN A 211 12.22 0.58 15.58
CA ASN A 211 12.39 0.94 17.00
C ASN A 211 11.06 1.01 17.76
N LEU A 212 9.93 0.68 17.13
CA LEU A 212 8.64 0.67 17.79
C LEU A 212 8.57 -0.55 18.72
N THR A 213 8.37 -0.31 20.01
CA THR A 213 8.23 -1.37 21.03
C THR A 213 6.91 -1.29 21.79
N ASP A 214 6.42 -0.07 22.01
CA ASP A 214 5.25 0.19 22.83
C ASP A 214 4.02 0.48 21.96
N VAL A 215 3.08 -0.47 21.97
CA VAL A 215 1.76 -0.35 21.32
C VAL A 215 0.64 -0.11 22.34
N SER A 216 0.96 0.20 23.60
CA SER A 216 -0.02 0.56 24.64
C SER A 216 -0.95 1.73 24.26
N PRO A 217 -0.53 2.72 23.46
CA PRO A 217 -1.44 3.77 22.98
C PRO A 217 -2.63 3.26 22.16
N LEU A 218 -2.56 2.05 21.60
CA LEU A 218 -3.64 1.47 20.79
C LEU A 218 -4.80 0.92 21.63
N ALA A 219 -4.60 0.69 22.93
CA ALA A 219 -5.59 -0.01 23.78
C ALA A 219 -6.95 0.69 23.86
N GLY A 220 -6.99 2.01 23.66
CA GLY A 220 -8.23 2.81 23.66
C GLY A 220 -8.99 2.82 22.33
N LEU A 221 -8.40 2.32 21.24
CA LEU A 221 -8.95 2.40 19.89
C LEU A 221 -9.96 1.28 19.61
N THR A 222 -10.95 1.15 20.49
CA THR A 222 -11.95 0.07 20.50
C THR A 222 -12.86 0.03 19.28
N GLY A 223 -12.87 1.08 18.44
CA GLY A 223 -13.56 1.13 17.15
C GLY A 223 -12.86 0.38 16.02
N LEU A 224 -11.60 -0.07 16.21
CA LEU A 224 -10.85 -0.75 15.16
C LEU A 224 -11.50 -2.07 14.73
N THR A 225 -11.70 -2.20 13.42
CA THR A 225 -12.14 -3.43 12.74
C THR A 225 -10.99 -4.10 11.98
N ASP A 226 -10.00 -3.32 11.57
CA ASP A 226 -8.81 -3.77 10.83
C ASP A 226 -7.56 -3.14 11.45
N LEU A 227 -6.61 -3.98 11.88
CA LEU A 227 -5.33 -3.54 12.44
C LEU A 227 -4.16 -4.28 11.77
N GLY A 228 -3.17 -3.52 11.29
CA GLY A 228 -1.91 -4.04 10.79
C GLY A 228 -0.72 -3.51 11.59
N LEU A 229 0.12 -4.44 12.09
CA LEU A 229 1.35 -4.19 12.85
C LEU A 229 2.55 -4.92 12.18
N SER A 230 2.61 -4.93 10.87
CA SER A 230 3.63 -5.65 10.09
C SER A 230 5.02 -5.02 10.17
N ARG A 231 6.09 -5.81 10.11
CA ARG A 231 7.48 -5.31 10.02
C ARG A 231 7.87 -4.38 11.17
N ASN A 232 7.36 -4.66 12.37
CA ASN A 232 7.74 -3.98 13.62
C ASN A 232 8.46 -4.99 14.52
N PRO A 233 9.74 -5.29 14.26
CA PRO A 233 10.39 -6.47 14.82
C PRO A 233 10.57 -6.41 16.35
N ALA A 234 10.52 -5.21 16.93
CA ALA A 234 10.66 -5.00 18.37
C ALA A 234 9.31 -4.98 19.13
N VAL A 235 8.18 -5.11 18.44
CA VAL A 235 6.86 -5.27 19.06
C VAL A 235 6.65 -6.75 19.39
N THR A 236 6.70 -7.07 20.68
CA THR A 236 6.51 -8.44 21.21
C THR A 236 5.38 -8.54 22.23
N ASP A 237 4.98 -7.43 22.85
CA ASP A 237 3.87 -7.38 23.80
C ASP A 237 2.58 -6.96 23.08
N LEU A 238 1.65 -7.91 22.94
CA LEU A 238 0.33 -7.68 22.35
C LEU A 238 -0.76 -7.43 23.40
N THR A 239 -0.42 -7.35 24.70
CA THR A 239 -1.38 -7.10 25.79
C THR A 239 -2.31 -5.91 25.52
N PRO A 240 -1.83 -4.79 24.94
CA PRO A 240 -2.70 -3.66 24.59
C PRO A 240 -3.86 -4.00 23.64
N LEU A 241 -3.75 -5.06 22.85
CA LEU A 241 -4.77 -5.44 21.86
C LEU A 241 -5.93 -6.23 22.47
N ALA A 242 -5.80 -6.76 23.70
CA ALA A 242 -6.78 -7.65 24.30
C ALA A 242 -8.20 -7.04 24.42
N GLY A 243 -8.29 -5.71 24.52
CA GLY A 243 -9.56 -4.97 24.61
C GLY A 243 -10.21 -4.66 23.25
N LEU A 244 -9.56 -4.95 22.12
CA LEU A 244 -10.02 -4.57 20.78
C LEU A 244 -11.02 -5.57 20.19
N GLY A 245 -12.06 -5.90 20.94
CA GLY A 245 -13.04 -6.94 20.60
C GLY A 245 -13.85 -6.70 19.30
N GLY A 246 -13.75 -5.51 18.70
CA GLY A 246 -14.33 -5.18 17.39
C GLY A 246 -13.49 -5.64 16.20
N LEU A 247 -12.27 -6.12 16.41
CA LEU A 247 -11.39 -6.55 15.33
C LEU A 247 -11.95 -7.73 14.55
N SER A 248 -12.04 -7.55 13.23
CA SER A 248 -12.38 -8.58 12.25
C SER A 248 -11.14 -9.06 11.48
N ARG A 249 -10.13 -8.20 11.37
CA ARG A 249 -8.88 -8.46 10.65
C ARG A 249 -7.69 -7.97 11.46
N LEU A 250 -6.71 -8.86 11.69
CA LEU A 250 -5.47 -8.54 12.39
C LEU A 250 -4.27 -9.08 11.63
N LEU A 251 -3.28 -8.21 11.38
CA LEU A 251 -1.99 -8.59 10.82
C LEU A 251 -0.90 -8.24 11.83
N VAL A 252 -0.18 -9.25 12.31
CA VAL A 252 1.05 -9.10 13.11
C VAL A 252 2.09 -9.98 12.45
N THR A 253 2.85 -9.39 11.53
CA THR A 253 3.77 -10.14 10.66
C THR A 253 5.19 -9.63 10.78
N GLU A 254 6.16 -10.52 10.56
CA GLU A 254 7.59 -10.20 10.65
C GLU A 254 7.99 -9.64 12.04
N SER A 255 7.42 -10.22 13.09
CA SER A 255 7.78 -10.00 14.50
C SER A 255 8.56 -11.22 15.00
N PRO A 256 9.88 -11.32 14.72
CA PRO A 256 10.63 -12.57 14.90
C PRO A 256 10.72 -13.03 16.36
N ASP A 257 10.62 -12.10 17.31
CA ASP A 257 10.69 -12.38 18.76
C ASP A 257 9.30 -12.53 19.42
N LEU A 258 8.21 -12.46 18.63
CA LEU A 258 6.86 -12.70 19.13
C LEU A 258 6.70 -14.18 19.49
N THR A 259 6.36 -14.44 20.76
CA THR A 259 6.16 -15.80 21.30
C THR A 259 4.81 -15.98 21.97
N ASP A 260 4.24 -14.90 22.51
CA ASP A 260 2.99 -14.91 23.25
C ASP A 260 1.88 -14.20 22.46
N VAL A 261 0.86 -14.98 22.10
CA VAL A 261 -0.37 -14.48 21.46
C VAL A 261 -1.60 -14.65 22.37
N THR A 262 -1.39 -14.90 23.67
CA THR A 262 -2.46 -14.95 24.70
C THR A 262 -3.39 -13.75 24.66
N PRO A 263 -2.91 -12.50 24.44
CA PRO A 263 -3.78 -11.33 24.32
C PRO A 263 -4.82 -11.42 23.21
N LEU A 264 -4.65 -12.30 22.22
CA LEU A 264 -5.59 -12.47 21.11
C LEU A 264 -6.76 -13.40 21.45
N ALA A 265 -6.70 -14.13 22.58
CA ALA A 265 -7.64 -15.22 22.88
C ALA A 265 -9.12 -14.79 22.94
N ASP A 266 -9.38 -13.55 23.38
CA ASP A 266 -10.73 -13.01 23.53
C ASP A 266 -11.22 -12.23 22.30
N LEU A 267 -10.39 -12.10 21.24
CA LEU A 267 -10.74 -11.42 19.99
C LEU A 267 -11.62 -12.31 19.09
N THR A 268 -12.69 -12.85 19.66
CA THR A 268 -13.59 -13.83 19.04
C THR A 268 -14.33 -13.32 17.80
N GLY A 269 -14.28 -12.01 17.52
CA GLY A 269 -14.79 -11.40 16.28
C GLY A 269 -13.86 -11.55 15.07
N LEU A 270 -12.63 -12.03 15.25
CA LEU A 270 -11.67 -12.18 14.15
C LEU A 270 -12.17 -13.16 13.08
N ILE A 271 -12.10 -12.71 11.83
CA ILE A 271 -12.40 -13.46 10.61
C ILE A 271 -11.09 -13.81 9.88
N GLU A 272 -10.12 -12.89 9.91
CA GLU A 272 -8.84 -13.03 9.21
C GLU A 272 -7.68 -12.67 10.13
N LEU A 273 -6.74 -13.59 10.31
CA LEU A 273 -5.57 -13.43 11.16
C LEU A 273 -4.29 -13.79 10.39
N HIS A 274 -3.36 -12.84 10.32
CA HIS A 274 -2.03 -13.04 9.75
C HIS A 274 -1.00 -12.98 10.87
N LEU A 275 -0.31 -14.11 11.09
CA LEU A 275 0.82 -14.25 12.01
C LEU A 275 2.07 -14.70 11.24
N THR A 276 2.19 -14.24 9.99
CA THR A 276 3.26 -14.61 9.05
C THR A 276 4.66 -14.21 9.53
N THR A 277 5.63 -15.12 9.37
CA THR A 277 7.06 -14.88 9.64
C THR A 277 7.34 -14.45 11.10
N ASN A 278 6.55 -14.96 12.05
CA ASN A 278 6.84 -14.82 13.48
C ASN A 278 7.65 -16.02 13.95
N VAL A 279 8.92 -16.08 13.54
CA VAL A 279 9.73 -17.32 13.58
C VAL A 279 9.84 -18.00 14.96
N SER A 280 9.65 -17.26 16.07
CA SER A 280 9.66 -17.78 17.45
C SER A 280 8.29 -18.24 17.97
N LEU A 281 7.21 -17.94 17.25
CA LEU A 281 5.86 -18.37 17.62
C LEU A 281 5.74 -19.89 17.46
N SER A 282 5.27 -20.54 18.52
CA SER A 282 5.14 -22.01 18.59
C SER A 282 3.88 -22.49 19.28
N ASP A 283 3.29 -21.68 20.17
CA ASP A 283 2.05 -22.01 20.88
C ASP A 283 0.86 -21.30 20.22
N LEU A 284 -0.08 -22.09 19.71
CA LEU A 284 -1.34 -21.61 19.15
C LEU A 284 -2.54 -21.83 20.09
N THR A 285 -2.32 -22.31 21.32
CA THR A 285 -3.39 -22.53 22.32
C THR A 285 -4.32 -21.33 22.48
N PRO A 286 -3.82 -20.08 22.52
CA PRO A 286 -4.68 -18.90 22.59
C PRO A 286 -5.69 -18.77 21.44
N LEU A 287 -5.40 -19.32 20.27
CA LEU A 287 -6.26 -19.19 19.09
C LEU A 287 -7.44 -20.17 19.10
N ALA A 288 -7.46 -21.17 20.00
CA ALA A 288 -8.45 -22.25 19.98
C ALA A 288 -9.92 -21.77 20.12
N GLY A 289 -10.14 -20.60 20.73
CA GLY A 289 -11.46 -19.99 20.92
C GLY A 289 -11.95 -19.13 19.74
N LEU A 290 -11.11 -18.86 18.74
CA LEU A 290 -11.40 -17.94 17.63
C LEU A 290 -12.25 -18.58 16.53
N THR A 291 -13.36 -19.19 16.92
CA THR A 291 -14.22 -20.03 16.06
C THR A 291 -14.85 -19.32 14.86
N ASN A 292 -14.80 -17.98 14.80
CA ASN A 292 -15.23 -17.19 13.64
C ASN A 292 -14.13 -17.02 12.57
N LEU A 293 -12.90 -17.46 12.82
CA LEU A 293 -11.81 -17.36 11.84
C LEU A 293 -12.15 -18.15 10.57
N GLU A 294 -12.05 -17.47 9.44
CA GLU A 294 -12.19 -18.02 8.10
C GLU A 294 -10.83 -18.19 7.40
N ARG A 295 -9.87 -17.29 7.70
CA ARG A 295 -8.52 -17.27 7.10
C ARG A 295 -7.45 -17.11 8.17
N LEU A 296 -6.48 -18.00 8.15
CA LEU A 296 -5.33 -17.99 9.06
C LEU A 296 -4.03 -18.17 8.29
N TYR A 297 -3.16 -17.17 8.33
CA TYR A 297 -1.86 -17.20 7.67
C TYR A 297 -0.75 -17.35 8.72
N LEU A 298 -0.07 -18.49 8.68
CA LEU A 298 1.00 -18.91 9.59
C LEU A 298 2.28 -19.27 8.81
N ASP A 299 2.39 -18.82 7.57
CA ASP A 299 3.56 -19.06 6.74
C ASP A 299 4.83 -18.45 7.36
N GLY A 300 5.98 -19.11 7.16
CA GLY A 300 7.26 -18.68 7.73
C GLY A 300 7.41 -18.87 9.25
N ASN A 301 6.45 -19.48 9.95
CA ASN A 301 6.56 -19.78 11.38
C ASN A 301 7.36 -21.09 11.59
N THR A 302 8.69 -20.98 11.57
CA THR A 302 9.58 -22.15 11.59
C THR A 302 9.60 -22.92 12.92
N SER A 303 9.12 -22.34 14.02
CA SER A 303 9.04 -23.01 15.33
C SER A 303 7.69 -23.70 15.56
N LEU A 304 6.72 -23.50 14.67
CA LEU A 304 5.39 -24.06 14.79
C LEU A 304 5.38 -25.54 14.40
N THR A 305 4.94 -26.40 15.32
CA THR A 305 4.87 -27.86 15.09
C THR A 305 3.53 -28.48 15.48
N ASP A 306 2.84 -27.92 16.48
CA ASP A 306 1.56 -28.41 16.96
C ASP A 306 0.40 -27.59 16.36
N LEU A 307 -0.50 -28.29 15.67
CA LEU A 307 -1.71 -27.72 15.08
C LEU A 307 -2.99 -28.13 15.85
N SER A 308 -2.86 -28.89 16.94
CA SER A 308 -4.01 -29.35 17.74
C SER A 308 -4.91 -28.23 18.25
N PRO A 309 -4.42 -27.02 18.61
CA PRO A 309 -5.28 -25.92 19.01
C PRO A 309 -6.25 -25.45 17.92
N LEU A 310 -5.94 -25.69 16.65
CA LEU A 310 -6.75 -25.23 15.52
C LEU A 310 -7.92 -26.17 15.20
N SER A 311 -7.97 -27.35 15.81
CA SER A 311 -8.97 -28.40 15.51
C SER A 311 -10.42 -27.99 15.72
N GLY A 312 -10.67 -26.96 16.55
CA GLY A 312 -11.99 -26.41 16.84
C GLY A 312 -12.43 -25.25 15.94
N LEU A 313 -11.59 -24.79 15.01
CA LEU A 313 -11.87 -23.65 14.14
C LEU A 313 -12.74 -24.05 12.94
N THR A 314 -13.99 -24.46 13.21
CA THR A 314 -14.88 -25.09 12.22
C THR A 314 -15.26 -24.20 11.03
N ASN A 315 -15.08 -22.88 11.13
CA ASN A 315 -15.33 -21.94 10.03
C ASN A 315 -14.07 -21.68 9.17
N LEU A 316 -12.92 -22.25 9.52
CA LEU A 316 -11.67 -22.01 8.82
C LEU A 316 -11.72 -22.63 7.42
N THR A 317 -11.55 -21.80 6.41
CA THR A 317 -11.57 -22.18 4.99
C THR A 317 -10.20 -22.09 4.34
N GLU A 318 -9.31 -21.27 4.88
CA GLU A 318 -7.98 -21.04 4.35
C GLU A 318 -6.94 -21.05 5.47
N LEU A 319 -5.93 -21.92 5.33
CA LEU A 319 -4.81 -22.03 6.25
C LEU A 319 -3.49 -22.07 5.45
N ASP A 320 -2.63 -21.08 5.65
CA ASP A 320 -1.28 -21.10 5.06
C ASP A 320 -0.25 -21.52 6.11
N LEU A 321 0.44 -22.63 5.84
CA LEU A 321 1.52 -23.18 6.66
C LEU A 321 2.85 -23.22 5.90
N THR A 322 2.95 -22.55 4.75
CA THR A 322 4.11 -22.59 3.87
C THR A 322 5.37 -22.20 4.64
N GLY A 323 6.38 -23.08 4.66
CA GLY A 323 7.63 -22.82 5.38
C GLY A 323 7.54 -22.90 6.91
N SER A 324 6.45 -23.42 7.48
CA SER A 324 6.39 -23.81 8.89
C SER A 324 7.05 -25.19 9.14
N ALA A 325 7.25 -25.56 10.40
CA ALA A 325 7.75 -26.90 10.76
C ALA A 325 6.62 -27.93 11.03
N ALA A 326 5.35 -27.54 10.84
CA ALA A 326 4.20 -28.39 11.11
C ALA A 326 4.01 -29.43 10.00
N GLN A 327 4.32 -30.69 10.31
CA GLN A 327 4.18 -31.81 9.37
C GLN A 327 2.89 -32.60 9.58
N ASP A 328 2.42 -32.69 10.82
CA ASP A 328 1.22 -33.44 11.18
C ASP A 328 -0.03 -32.56 11.10
N VAL A 329 -0.80 -32.74 10.04
CA VAL A 329 -2.09 -32.08 9.83
C VAL A 329 -3.29 -32.93 10.28
N SER A 330 -3.06 -34.10 10.88
CA SER A 330 -4.14 -34.96 11.37
C SER A 330 -5.09 -34.27 12.37
N PRO A 331 -4.66 -33.30 13.20
CA PRO A 331 -5.61 -32.57 14.06
C PRO A 331 -6.66 -31.77 13.30
N LEU A 332 -6.40 -31.45 12.02
CA LEU A 332 -7.29 -30.64 11.17
C LEU A 332 -8.28 -31.49 10.37
N ALA A 333 -8.26 -32.82 10.51
CA ALA A 333 -9.07 -33.74 9.70
C ALA A 333 -10.59 -33.53 9.82
N GLY A 334 -11.06 -32.87 10.89
CA GLY A 334 -12.47 -32.53 11.12
C GLY A 334 -12.92 -31.21 10.49
N LEU A 335 -12.01 -30.43 9.90
CA LEU A 335 -12.31 -29.12 9.29
C LEU A 335 -12.73 -29.31 7.83
N GLU A 336 -14.02 -29.49 7.61
CA GLU A 336 -14.59 -29.71 6.26
C GLU A 336 -14.40 -28.48 5.37
N GLY A 337 -13.85 -28.66 4.17
CA GLY A 337 -13.67 -27.57 3.19
C GLY A 337 -12.44 -26.70 3.42
N LEU A 338 -11.61 -27.00 4.41
CA LEU A 338 -10.34 -26.30 4.66
C LEU A 338 -9.35 -26.51 3.50
N PHE A 339 -8.84 -25.41 2.95
CA PHE A 339 -7.71 -25.40 2.04
C PHE A 339 -6.41 -25.11 2.81
N ILE A 340 -5.42 -25.99 2.67
CA ILE A 340 -4.11 -25.86 3.33
C ILE A 340 -3.01 -25.64 2.29
N TYR A 341 -2.24 -24.56 2.44
CA TYR A 341 -0.98 -24.35 1.73
C TYR A 341 0.18 -24.88 2.58
N GLN A 342 1.14 -25.60 1.98
CA GLN A 342 2.33 -26.17 2.63
C GLN A 342 3.58 -25.99 1.79
#